data_AF-A0A8S3AZ93-F1
#
_entry.id   AF-A0A8S3AZ93-F1
#
_cell.length_a   1.000
_cell.length_b   1.000
_cell.length_c   1.000
_cell.angle_alpha   90.00
_cell.angle_beta   90.00
_cell.angle_gamma   90.00
#
_symmetry.space_group_name_H-M   'P 1'
#
loop_
_entity.id
_entity.type
_entity.pdbx_description
1 polymer ?
#
loop_
_entity_poly.entity_id
_entity_poly.type
_entity_poly.pdbx_seq_one_letter_code
_entity_poly.pdbx_strand_id
1 'polypeptide(L)' 'MEVTNYLPFRCILFMNESTLIVGGHEFSPLLYNYNQKQGKIEFIEKLDRQETATGRQSV' A
#
# COMPACT_ATOMS: atom_id res chain seq x y z
N MET A 1 -5.25 15.04 -18.63
CA MET A 1 -4.90 13.67 -18.20
C MET A 1 -4.13 13.81 -16.90
N GLU A 2 -4.72 13.40 -15.78
CA GLU A 2 -4.00 13.38 -14.50
C GLU A 2 -2.87 12.35 -14.59
N VAL A 3 -1.65 12.79 -14.32
CA VAL A 3 -0.47 11.92 -14.32
C VAL A 3 -0.51 11.11 -13.03
N THR A 4 -0.86 9.85 -13.11
CA THR A 4 -0.78 8.94 -11.97
C THR A 4 0.70 8.58 -11.75
N ASN A 5 1.23 8.83 -10.55
CA ASN A 5 2.62 8.50 -10.18
C ASN A 5 2.86 6.98 -9.95
N TYR A 6 1.96 6.12 -10.41
CA TYR A 6 1.99 4.68 -10.19
C TYR A 6 1.94 3.93 -11.51
N LEU A 7 2.68 2.83 -11.61
CA LEU A 7 2.48 1.86 -12.68
C LEU A 7 1.16 1.08 -12.48
N PRO A 8 0.56 0.52 -13.55
CA PRO A 8 -0.71 -0.18 -13.45
C PRO A 8 -0.69 -1.35 -12.44
N PHE A 9 -1.75 -1.43 -11.62
CA PHE A 9 -1.98 -2.57 -10.75
C PHE A 9 -2.41 -3.79 -11.55
N ARG A 10 -2.02 -4.98 -11.09
CA ARG A 10 -2.33 -6.28 -11.71
C ARG A 10 -3.23 -7.14 -10.82
N CYS A 11 -3.28 -6.88 -9.53
CA CYS A 11 -4.13 -7.59 -8.59
C CYS A 11 -4.63 -6.66 -7.48
N ILE A 12 -5.77 -7.04 -6.92
CA ILE A 12 -6.43 -6.39 -5.79
C ILE A 12 -6.96 -7.47 -4.84
N LEU A 13 -6.87 -7.22 -3.54
CA LEU A 13 -7.43 -8.07 -2.50
C LEU A 13 -8.07 -7.20 -1.42
N PHE A 14 -9.35 -7.45 -1.13
CA PHE A 14 -10.01 -6.86 0.04
C PHE A 14 -9.56 -7.61 1.29
N MET A 15 -9.02 -6.88 2.28
CA MET A 15 -8.72 -7.44 3.60
C MET A 15 -9.93 -7.36 4.52
N ASN A 16 -10.73 -6.31 4.37
CA ASN A 16 -11.99 -6.07 5.05
C ASN A 16 -12.82 -5.09 4.20
N GLU A 17 -13.89 -4.54 4.77
CA GLU A 17 -14.87 -3.67 4.10
C GLU A 17 -14.30 -2.30 3.68
N SER A 18 -13.21 -1.85 4.29
CA SER A 18 -12.59 -0.56 4.00
C SER A 18 -11.13 -0.65 3.59
N THR A 19 -10.49 -1.80 3.70
CA THR A 19 -9.05 -1.97 3.48
C THR A 19 -8.79 -2.90 2.31
N LEU A 20 -7.92 -2.47 1.39
CA LEU A 20 -7.51 -3.25 0.24
C LEU A 20 -6.00 -3.20 0.04
N ILE A 21 -5.46 -4.34 -0.39
CA ILE A 21 -4.09 -4.46 -0.87
C ILE A 21 -4.13 -4.48 -2.39
N VAL A 22 -3.28 -3.69 -3.02
CA VAL A 22 -3.03 -3.77 -4.47
C VAL A 22 -1.58 -4.19 -4.73
N GLY A 23 -1.39 -4.93 -5.81
CA GLY A 23 -0.08 -5.34 -6.28
C GLY A 23 0.03 -5.16 -7.79
N GLY A 24 1.26 -5.08 -8.30
CA GLY A 24 1.48 -4.88 -9.72
C GLY A 24 2.95 -4.65 -10.06
N HIS A 25 3.18 -3.74 -11.00
CA HIS A 25 4.50 -3.45 -11.55
C HIS A 25 5.47 -2.76 -10.59
N GLU A 26 4.98 -2.26 -9.47
CA GLU A 26 5.80 -1.66 -8.40
C GLU A 26 6.60 -2.70 -7.60
N PHE A 27 6.42 -4.00 -7.91
CA PHE A 27 7.04 -5.16 -7.23
C PHE A 27 6.90 -5.13 -5.70
N SER A 28 5.88 -4.43 -5.21
CA SER A 28 5.57 -4.28 -3.80
C SER A 28 4.07 -4.14 -3.59
N PRO A 29 3.50 -4.79 -2.56
CA PRO A 29 2.11 -4.61 -2.19
C PRO A 29 1.91 -3.24 -1.51
N LEU A 30 0.87 -2.54 -1.94
CA LEU A 30 0.47 -1.24 -1.41
C LEU A 30 -0.85 -1.38 -0.64
N LEU A 31 -0.93 -0.77 0.53
CA LEU A 31 -2.10 -0.73 1.39
C LEU A 31 -2.91 0.54 1.12
N TYR A 32 -4.21 0.38 0.91
CA TYR A 32 -5.15 1.46 0.75
C TYR A 32 -6.33 1.31 1.71
N ASN A 33 -6.91 2.43 2.11
CA ASN A 33 -8.12 2.48 2.92
C ASN A 33 -9.19 3.37 2.28
N TYR A 34 -10.44 2.93 2.33
CA TYR A 34 -11.59 3.72 1.94
C TYR A 34 -12.07 4.59 3.12
N ASN A 35 -11.88 5.90 3.00
CA ASN A 35 -12.40 6.89 3.92
C ASN A 35 -13.88 7.14 3.64
N GLN A 36 -14.75 6.48 4.41
CA GLN A 36 -16.20 6.57 4.24
C GLN A 36 -16.75 7.99 4.40
N LYS A 37 -16.13 8.84 5.23
CA LYS A 37 -16.59 10.22 5.45
C LYS A 37 -16.35 11.11 4.23
N GLN A 38 -15.26 10.86 3.51
CA GLN A 38 -14.86 11.64 2.34
C GLN A 38 -15.27 10.97 1.02
N GLY A 39 -15.65 9.69 1.06
CA GLY A 39 -15.98 8.90 -0.13
C GLY A 39 -14.76 8.64 -1.03
N LYS A 40 -13.56 8.49 -0.43
CA LYS A 40 -12.29 8.39 -1.18
C LYS A 40 -11.44 7.21 -0.74
N ILE A 41 -10.68 6.66 -1.69
CA ILE A 41 -9.63 5.68 -1.43
C ILE A 41 -8.32 6.44 -1.21
N GLU A 42 -7.66 6.17 -0.10
CA GLU A 42 -6.43 6.83 0.33
C GLU A 42 -5.29 5.82 0.44
N PHE A 43 -4.12 6.19 -0.07
CA PHE A 43 -2.90 5.40 0.11
C PHE A 43 -2.44 5.48 1.57
N ILE A 44 -2.14 4.33 2.17
CA ILE A 44 -1.68 4.23 3.55
C ILE A 44 -0.18 3.97 3.58
N GLU A 45 0.26 2.83 3.04
CA GLU A 45 1.68 2.46 3.08
C GLU A 45 2.08 1.41 2.04
N LYS A 46 3.40 1.22 1.93
CA LYS A 46 4.03 0.16 1.15
C LYS A 46 4.44 -0.95 2.12
N LEU A 47 3.96 -2.17 1.89
CA LEU A 47 4.06 -3.26 2.86
C LEU A 47 5.40 -4.03 2.81
N ASP A 48 6.18 -3.93 1.73
CA ASP A 48 7.47 -4.64 1.59
C ASP A 48 8.70 -3.84 2.09
N ARG A 49 8.51 -2.87 2.99
CA ARG A 49 9.65 -2.09 3.48
C ARG A 49 10.68 -3.03 4.11
N GLN A 50 11.90 -3.00 3.58
CA GLN A 50 13.03 -3.66 4.23
C GLN A 50 13.23 -2.99 5.58
N GLU A 51 13.09 -3.74 6.67
CA GLU A 51 13.58 -3.30 7.98
C GLU A 51 15.08 -3.04 7.81
N THR A 52 15.48 -1.77 7.81
CA THR A 52 16.89 -1.44 8.03
C THR A 52 17.26 -2.04 9.38
N ALA A 53 18.20 -2.98 9.39
CA ALA A 53 18.71 -3.66 10.58
C ALA A 53 19.49 -2.70 11.51
N THR A 54 18.83 -1.66 11.98
CA THR A 54 19.34 -0.68 12.96
C THR A 54 18.59 -0.90 14.26
N GLY A 55 18.70 -2.11 14.82
CA GLY A 55 17.90 -2.53 15.97
C GLY A 55 18.32 -3.86 16.59
N ARG A 56 19.59 -4.25 16.50
CA ARG A 56 20.19 -5.27 17.35
C ARG A 56 21.62 -4.87 17.74
N GLN A 57 21.72 -3.96 18.68
CA GLN A 57 22.84 -3.97 19.62
C GLN A 57 22.26 -4.05 21.04
N SER A 58 22.25 -5.26 21.57
CA SER A 58 22.26 -5.53 23.01
C SER A 58 23.11 -6.78 23.17
N VAL A 59 24.40 -6.55 23.43
CA VAL A 59 25.30 -7.47 24.13
C VAL A 59 25.69 -6.76 25.41
#